data_AF-A0ABD3GAR1-F1
#
_entry.id   AF-A0ABD3GAR1-F1
#
_cell.length_a   1.000
_cell.length_b   1.000
_cell.length_c   1.000
_cell.angle_alpha   90.00
_cell.angle_beta   90.00
_cell.angle_gamma   90.00
#
_symmetry.space_group_name_H-M   'P 1'
#
loop_
_entity.id
_entity.type
_entity.pdbx_description
1 polymer ?
#
loop_
_entity_poly.entity_id
_entity_poly.type
_entity_poly.pdbx_seq_one_letter_code
_entity_poly.pdbx_strand_id
1 'polypeptide(L)'
;MGADGCQCATLEDNRIVRQQRWRELCAKFYYDQDEAAKRVLDHFEASKVDEISISAVEETGADEAFNETVQMLGLHKCMVPGHEENFNQTIQMLEAVKNEVRAGYHDHISNQRYAEFDAQAKESQGTNFELWTDDNGRQQLSVRVQHDYLRAMENHTKMLERMEVFIEKHLSNVGCHPFLAGLQAALQWNLESSTVVAWKLSDSVFVESGNSEFTHNTLALLVLALNFSHCESASNGTPGTATDSRVKTRDWYLDPYMSDHDIRQIMRLFPASKRLEGRPTGTKLLTKMDRANVHGQCDESPKFFDRWCVLL
;
A
#
# COMPACT_ATOMS: atom_id res chain seq x y z
N MET A 1 -59.70 -4.56 1.65
CA MET A 1 -58.92 -3.39 2.10
C MET A 1 -58.12 -2.93 0.90
N GLY A 2 -58.42 -1.75 0.39
CA GLY A 2 -57.97 -1.27 -0.92
C GLY A 2 -56.47 -0.99 -0.96
N ALA A 3 -55.93 -0.95 -2.17
CA ALA A 3 -54.55 -0.60 -2.51
C ALA A 3 -54.20 0.89 -2.23
N ASP A 4 -55.00 1.59 -1.43
CA ASP A 4 -54.79 2.99 -1.08
C ASP A 4 -53.57 3.09 -0.16
N GLY A 5 -52.44 3.50 -0.74
CA GLY A 5 -51.15 3.65 -0.05
C GLY A 5 -50.03 2.73 -0.56
N CYS A 6 -50.29 1.83 -1.51
CA CYS A 6 -49.23 1.03 -2.12
C CYS A 6 -48.42 1.86 -3.13
N GLN A 7 -47.10 1.98 -2.91
CA GLN A 7 -46.18 2.69 -3.82
C GLN A 7 -45.38 1.75 -4.73
N CYS A 8 -45.59 0.43 -4.68
CA CYS A 8 -44.75 -0.54 -5.39
C CYS A 8 -44.68 -0.31 -6.91
N ALA A 9 -45.81 0.00 -7.56
CA ALA A 9 -45.83 0.28 -9.00
C ALA A 9 -45.01 1.54 -9.35
N THR A 10 -45.23 2.63 -8.62
CA THR A 10 -44.48 3.89 -8.76
C THR A 10 -42.98 3.71 -8.50
N LEU A 11 -42.62 2.86 -7.54
CA LEU A 11 -41.23 2.53 -7.25
C LEU A 11 -40.58 1.75 -8.40
N GLU A 12 -41.31 0.82 -9.03
CA GLU A 12 -40.80 0.09 -10.19
C GLU A 12 -40.66 1.00 -11.41
N ASP A 13 -41.64 1.85 -11.68
CA ASP A 13 -41.56 2.83 -12.78
C ASP A 13 -40.37 3.79 -12.63
N ASN A 14 -40.00 4.12 -11.39
CA ASN A 14 -38.88 5.00 -11.06
C ASN A 14 -37.57 4.26 -10.78
N ARG A 15 -37.45 2.97 -11.11
CA ARG A 15 -36.29 2.14 -10.76
C ARG A 15 -34.95 2.75 -11.19
N ILE A 16 -34.84 3.27 -12.40
CA ILE A 16 -33.59 3.89 -12.91
C ILE A 16 -33.21 5.12 -12.08
N VAL A 17 -34.19 5.96 -11.77
CA VAL A 17 -33.98 7.16 -10.95
C VAL A 17 -33.52 6.77 -9.55
N ARG A 18 -34.14 5.76 -8.94
CA ARG A 18 -33.75 5.25 -7.62
C ARG A 18 -32.33 4.70 -7.62
N GLN A 19 -31.94 3.94 -8.64
CA GLN A 19 -30.56 3.44 -8.78
C GLN A 19 -29.55 4.58 -8.87
N GLN A 20 -29.85 5.62 -9.66
CA GLN A 20 -28.98 6.78 -9.79
C GLN A 20 -28.84 7.55 -8.47
N ARG A 21 -29.95 7.78 -7.77
CA ARG A 21 -29.91 8.45 -6.45
C ARG A 21 -29.17 7.63 -5.41
N TRP A 22 -29.37 6.32 -5.40
CA TRP A 22 -28.63 5.43 -4.52
C TRP A 22 -27.13 5.41 -4.82
N ARG A 23 -26.76 5.43 -6.11
CA ARG A 23 -25.37 5.53 -6.56
C ARG A 23 -24.71 6.82 -6.05
N GLU A 24 -25.39 7.96 -6.20
CA GLU A 24 -24.94 9.26 -5.68
C GLU A 24 -24.75 9.24 -4.16
N LEU A 25 -25.70 8.66 -3.43
CA LEU A 25 -25.64 8.54 -1.98
C LEU A 25 -24.48 7.64 -1.54
N CYS A 26 -24.32 6.48 -2.17
CA CYS A 26 -23.17 5.60 -1.92
C CYS A 26 -21.84 6.30 -2.22
N ALA A 27 -21.78 7.11 -3.29
CA ALA A 27 -20.58 7.87 -3.64
C ALA A 27 -20.24 8.90 -2.55
N LYS A 28 -21.21 9.68 -2.07
CA LYS A 28 -21.02 10.62 -0.96
C LYS A 28 -20.50 9.94 0.31
N PHE A 29 -21.03 8.76 0.63
CA PHE A 29 -20.55 8.00 1.78
C PHE A 29 -19.11 7.52 1.58
N TYR A 30 -18.82 6.81 0.48
CA TYR A 30 -17.52 6.18 0.29
C TYR A 30 -16.40 7.19 -0.01
N TYR A 31 -16.65 8.20 -0.83
CA TYR A 31 -15.63 9.15 -1.29
C TYR A 31 -15.53 10.40 -0.40
N ASP A 32 -16.66 10.92 0.08
CA ASP A 32 -16.71 12.21 0.80
C ASP A 32 -16.84 12.06 2.32
N GLN A 33 -17.03 10.84 2.83
CA GLN A 33 -17.29 10.55 4.25
C GLN A 33 -18.52 11.30 4.79
N ASP A 34 -19.55 11.47 3.95
CA ASP A 34 -20.78 12.18 4.31
C ASP A 34 -21.60 11.41 5.37
N GLU A 35 -21.77 12.02 6.55
CA GLU A 35 -22.50 11.44 7.69
C GLU A 35 -24.01 11.27 7.43
N ALA A 36 -24.62 12.13 6.62
CA ALA A 36 -26.03 12.00 6.26
C ALA A 36 -26.25 10.82 5.31
N ALA A 37 -25.34 10.63 4.34
CA ALA A 37 -25.32 9.45 3.48
C ALA A 37 -25.10 8.16 4.30
N LYS A 38 -24.16 8.18 5.25
CA LYS A 38 -23.92 7.07 6.19
C LYS A 38 -25.20 6.67 6.92
N ARG A 39 -25.97 7.63 7.45
CA ARG A 39 -27.23 7.36 8.16
C ARG A 39 -28.23 6.58 7.31
N VAL A 40 -28.35 6.91 6.01
CA VAL A 40 -29.25 6.19 5.09
C VAL A 40 -28.72 4.80 4.75
N LEU A 41 -27.40 4.64 4.58
CA LEU A 41 -26.78 3.31 4.41
C LEU A 41 -27.00 2.41 5.63
N ASP A 42 -26.82 2.94 6.84
CA ASP A 42 -27.05 2.20 8.07
C ASP A 42 -28.52 1.74 8.17
N HIS A 43 -29.47 2.59 7.76
CA HIS A 43 -30.89 2.22 7.67
C HIS A 43 -31.14 1.13 6.62
N PHE A 44 -30.49 1.21 5.46
CA PHE A 44 -30.55 0.17 4.43
C PHE A 44 -30.00 -1.17 4.95
N GLU A 45 -28.85 -1.18 5.64
CA GLU A 45 -28.30 -2.40 6.23
C GLU A 45 -29.23 -2.98 7.32
N ALA A 46 -29.79 -2.12 8.17
CA ALA A 46 -30.79 -2.52 9.16
C ALA A 46 -32.05 -3.12 8.51
N SER A 47 -32.49 -2.58 7.37
CA SER A 47 -33.69 -3.04 6.66
C SER A 47 -33.60 -4.47 6.10
N LYS A 48 -32.37 -5.01 5.99
CA LYS A 48 -32.11 -6.40 5.56
C LYS A 48 -32.35 -7.42 6.65
N VAL A 49 -32.22 -7.00 7.90
CA VAL A 49 -32.43 -7.84 9.07
C VAL A 49 -33.81 -7.46 9.58
N ASP A 50 -34.77 -8.38 9.51
CA ASP A 50 -36.20 -8.17 9.80
C ASP A 50 -36.54 -7.60 11.20
N GLU A 51 -35.54 -7.23 12.01
CA GLU A 51 -35.65 -6.94 13.44
C GLU A 51 -35.73 -5.45 13.81
N ILE A 52 -35.56 -4.50 12.90
CA ILE A 52 -35.56 -3.09 13.32
C ILE A 52 -36.43 -2.22 12.40
N SER A 53 -37.71 -2.08 12.77
CA SER A 53 -38.41 -0.81 12.54
C SER A 53 -37.71 0.25 13.37
N ILE A 54 -36.69 0.91 12.80
CA ILE A 54 -36.24 2.19 13.33
C ILE A 54 -37.42 3.12 13.09
N SER A 55 -38.29 3.25 14.09
CA SER A 55 -39.33 4.26 14.11
C SER A 55 -38.63 5.58 13.84
N ALA A 56 -38.90 6.17 12.68
CA ALA A 56 -38.54 7.56 12.41
C ALA A 56 -39.18 8.39 13.53
N VAL A 57 -38.36 8.90 14.45
CA VAL A 57 -38.81 9.74 15.55
C VAL A 57 -38.08 11.07 15.50
N GLU A 58 -38.93 12.09 15.49
CA GLU A 58 -38.81 13.52 15.84
C GLU A 58 -38.31 14.53 14.81
N GLU A 59 -39.08 15.63 14.75
CA GLU A 59 -39.10 16.69 13.76
C GLU A 59 -37.90 17.64 13.89
N THR A 60 -36.84 17.36 13.13
CA THR A 60 -35.90 18.39 12.66
C THR A 60 -35.81 18.35 11.13
N GLY A 61 -35.42 19.44 10.48
CA GLY A 61 -35.32 19.49 9.00
C GLY A 61 -34.36 18.45 8.41
N ALA A 62 -33.42 17.90 9.20
CA ALA A 62 -32.56 16.79 8.80
C ALA A 62 -33.29 15.43 8.78
N ASP A 63 -34.31 15.27 9.62
CA ASP A 63 -35.13 14.06 9.69
C ASP A 63 -36.15 14.00 8.55
N GLU A 64 -36.63 15.15 8.09
CA GLU A 64 -37.49 15.26 6.90
C GLU A 64 -36.74 14.81 5.64
N ALA A 65 -35.55 15.36 5.38
CA ALA A 65 -34.72 14.97 4.23
C ALA A 65 -34.29 13.49 4.27
N PHE A 66 -34.03 12.96 5.46
CA PHE A 66 -33.75 11.53 5.66
C PHE A 66 -34.97 10.67 5.29
N ASN A 67 -36.15 11.00 5.82
CA ASN A 67 -37.39 10.27 5.56
C ASN A 67 -37.80 10.32 4.08
N GLU A 68 -37.69 11.48 3.43
CA GLU A 68 -37.92 11.62 1.99
C GLU A 68 -36.99 10.71 1.18
N THR A 69 -35.71 10.63 1.58
CA THR A 69 -34.73 9.78 0.90
C THR A 69 -35.03 8.30 1.09
N VAL A 70 -35.36 7.86 2.32
CA VAL A 70 -35.74 6.48 2.63
C VAL A 70 -37.00 6.07 1.86
N GLN A 71 -37.99 6.96 1.81
CA GLN A 71 -39.22 6.75 1.06
C GLN A 71 -38.96 6.65 -0.45
N MET A 72 -38.21 7.60 -1.02
CA MET A 72 -37.86 7.62 -2.44
C MET A 72 -37.11 6.36 -2.87
N LEU A 73 -36.22 5.83 -2.02
CA LEU A 73 -35.49 4.61 -2.29
C LEU A 73 -36.36 3.34 -2.19
N GLY A 74 -37.53 3.42 -1.57
CA GLY A 74 -38.43 2.28 -1.35
C GLY A 74 -37.98 1.39 -0.20
N LEU A 75 -37.34 1.97 0.81
CA LEU A 75 -36.87 1.23 2.00
C LEU A 75 -37.96 1.00 3.05
N HIS A 76 -39.19 1.44 2.79
CA HIS A 76 -40.36 1.07 3.58
C HIS A 76 -41.01 -0.18 3.04
N LYS A 77 -41.24 -1.17 3.91
CA LYS A 77 -41.98 -2.39 3.55
C LYS A 77 -43.42 -2.05 3.20
N CYS A 78 -43.89 -2.60 2.08
CA CYS A 78 -45.30 -2.52 1.73
C CYS A 78 -46.10 -3.50 2.59
N MET A 79 -47.14 -3.01 3.26
CA MET A 79 -48.01 -3.83 4.13
C MET A 79 -49.07 -4.63 3.34
N VAL A 80 -49.08 -4.53 2.01
CA VAL A 80 -50.02 -5.26 1.16
C VAL A 80 -49.58 -6.73 1.06
N PRO A 81 -50.44 -7.70 1.43
CA PRO A 81 -50.11 -9.11 1.34
C PRO A 81 -49.66 -9.51 -0.07
N GLY A 82 -48.54 -10.24 -0.16
CA GLY A 82 -47.96 -10.68 -1.44
C GLY A 82 -46.99 -9.68 -2.10
N HIS A 83 -46.77 -8.50 -1.52
CA HIS A 83 -45.82 -7.50 -2.04
C HIS A 83 -44.42 -7.59 -1.40
N GLU A 84 -44.16 -8.60 -0.57
CA GLU A 84 -42.85 -8.83 0.08
C GLU A 84 -41.73 -8.98 -0.95
N GLU A 85 -42.04 -9.61 -2.09
CA GLU A 85 -41.07 -9.80 -3.17
C GLU A 85 -40.59 -8.48 -3.78
N ASN A 86 -41.46 -7.46 -3.85
CA ASN A 86 -41.09 -6.13 -4.36
C ASN A 86 -40.05 -5.43 -3.47
N PHE A 87 -40.17 -5.61 -2.15
CA PHE A 87 -39.19 -5.09 -1.20
C PHE A 87 -37.86 -5.83 -1.34
N ASN A 88 -37.89 -7.17 -1.41
CA ASN A 88 -36.69 -7.98 -1.60
C ASN A 88 -35.95 -7.63 -2.91
N GLN A 89 -36.68 -7.44 -4.01
CA GLN A 89 -36.12 -6.98 -5.28
C GLN A 89 -35.50 -5.58 -5.17
N THR A 90 -36.12 -4.67 -4.42
CA THR A 90 -35.55 -3.35 -4.13
C THR A 90 -34.22 -3.48 -3.37
N ILE A 91 -34.18 -4.29 -2.32
CA ILE A 91 -32.95 -4.52 -1.54
C ILE A 91 -31.83 -5.10 -2.40
N GLN A 92 -32.13 -6.12 -3.21
CA GLN A 92 -31.14 -6.75 -4.09
C GLN A 92 -30.57 -5.77 -5.11
N MET A 93 -31.43 -4.94 -5.71
CA MET A 93 -31.01 -3.91 -6.66
C MET A 93 -30.10 -2.86 -6.00
N LEU A 94 -30.50 -2.33 -4.84
CA LEU A 94 -29.69 -1.35 -4.10
C LEU A 94 -28.36 -1.96 -3.66
N GLU A 95 -28.35 -3.23 -3.23
CA GLU A 95 -27.13 -3.94 -2.86
C GLU A 95 -26.16 -4.08 -4.03
N ALA A 96 -26.65 -4.42 -5.22
CA ALA A 96 -25.83 -4.52 -6.43
C ALA A 96 -25.16 -3.18 -6.77
N VAL A 97 -25.92 -2.09 -6.74
CA VAL A 97 -25.38 -0.73 -6.98
C VAL A 97 -24.40 -0.31 -5.89
N LYS A 98 -24.68 -0.56 -4.62
CA LYS A 98 -23.76 -0.27 -3.51
C LYS A 98 -22.42 -0.99 -3.72
N ASN A 99 -22.47 -2.27 -4.09
CA ASN A 99 -21.27 -3.07 -4.32
C ASN A 99 -20.48 -2.61 -5.55
N GLU A 100 -21.14 -2.16 -6.62
CA GLU A 100 -20.49 -1.50 -7.77
C GLU A 100 -19.73 -0.24 -7.33
N VAL A 101 -20.38 0.66 -6.58
CA VAL A 101 -19.75 1.90 -6.10
C VAL A 101 -18.60 1.60 -5.14
N ARG A 102 -18.78 0.65 -4.22
CA ARG A 102 -17.75 0.20 -3.27
C ARG A 102 -16.53 -0.37 -4.00
N ALA A 103 -16.74 -1.18 -5.04
CA ALA A 103 -15.65 -1.71 -5.86
C ALA A 103 -14.89 -0.57 -6.54
N GLY A 104 -15.60 0.37 -7.18
CA GLY A 104 -14.98 1.55 -7.79
C GLY A 104 -14.20 2.41 -6.79
N TYR A 105 -14.71 2.56 -5.57
CA TYR A 105 -14.01 3.28 -4.50
C TYR A 105 -12.70 2.56 -4.09
N HIS A 106 -12.74 1.25 -3.88
CA HIS A 106 -11.52 0.49 -3.57
C HIS A 106 -10.49 0.55 -4.69
N ASP A 107 -10.92 0.53 -5.95
CA ASP A 107 -10.04 0.73 -7.10
C ASP A 107 -9.44 2.15 -7.12
N HIS A 108 -10.26 3.18 -6.84
CA HIS A 108 -9.80 4.56 -6.74
C HIS A 108 -8.73 4.73 -5.64
N ILE A 109 -9.00 4.23 -4.44
CA ILE A 109 -8.07 4.28 -3.30
C ILE A 109 -6.80 3.49 -3.60
N SER A 110 -6.92 2.31 -4.21
CA SER A 110 -5.76 1.52 -4.63
C SER A 110 -4.90 2.32 -5.61
N ASN A 111 -5.50 2.89 -6.67
CA ASN A 111 -4.81 3.70 -7.67
C ASN A 111 -4.12 4.91 -7.04
N GLN A 112 -4.78 5.58 -6.10
CA GLN A 112 -4.21 6.70 -5.37
C GLN A 112 -2.96 6.27 -4.57
N ARG A 113 -3.04 5.17 -3.80
CA ARG A 113 -1.91 4.68 -3.00
C ARG A 113 -0.70 4.31 -3.86
N TYR A 114 -0.93 3.66 -5.01
CA TYR A 114 0.14 3.34 -5.96
C TYR A 114 0.75 4.59 -6.58
N ALA A 115 -0.07 5.59 -6.94
CA ALA A 115 0.41 6.86 -7.48
C ALA A 115 1.23 7.66 -6.45
N GLU A 116 0.77 7.70 -5.19
CA GLU A 116 1.48 8.34 -4.08
C GLU A 116 2.83 7.67 -3.82
N PHE A 117 2.87 6.34 -3.78
CA PHE A 117 4.12 5.59 -3.65
C PHE A 117 5.07 5.89 -4.83
N ASP A 118 4.57 5.85 -6.06
CA ASP A 118 5.37 6.12 -7.26
C ASP A 118 5.99 7.52 -7.22
N ALA A 119 5.22 8.53 -6.80
CA ALA A 119 5.71 9.89 -6.63
C ALA A 119 6.82 9.97 -5.57
N GLN A 120 6.58 9.42 -4.38
CA GLN A 120 7.57 9.41 -3.30
C GLN A 120 8.86 8.67 -3.68
N ALA A 121 8.72 7.52 -4.36
CA ALA A 121 9.86 6.75 -4.83
C ALA A 121 10.66 7.53 -5.87
N LYS A 122 10.03 8.26 -6.80
CA LYS A 122 10.73 9.09 -7.80
C LYS A 122 11.50 10.26 -7.18
N GLU A 123 10.98 10.83 -6.10
CA GLU A 123 11.64 11.90 -5.35
C GLU A 123 12.78 11.38 -4.45
N SER A 124 12.85 10.06 -4.23
CA SER A 124 13.80 9.43 -3.33
C SER A 124 14.83 8.58 -4.10
N GLN A 125 16.10 8.95 -4.01
CA GLN A 125 17.20 8.21 -4.63
C GLN A 125 18.41 8.14 -3.72
N GLY A 126 19.12 7.01 -3.78
CA GLY A 126 20.43 6.87 -3.16
C GLY A 126 21.42 7.86 -3.77
N THR A 127 22.31 8.40 -2.96
CA THR A 127 23.21 9.50 -3.34
C THR A 127 24.39 9.05 -4.20
N ASN A 128 24.71 7.75 -4.17
CA ASN A 128 25.88 7.17 -4.82
C ASN A 128 25.60 6.68 -6.25
N PHE A 129 24.41 6.96 -6.77
CA PHE A 129 24.01 6.63 -8.14
C PHE A 129 23.59 7.86 -8.92
N GLU A 130 23.73 7.79 -10.24
CA GLU A 130 23.19 8.73 -11.20
C GLU A 130 22.13 8.01 -12.05
N LEU A 131 20.90 8.52 -11.97
CA LEU A 131 19.76 8.06 -12.76
C LEU A 131 19.69 8.86 -14.05
N TRP A 132 19.69 8.18 -15.17
CA TRP A 132 19.52 8.78 -16.50
C TRP A 132 18.54 7.95 -17.32
N THR A 133 18.10 8.49 -18.45
CA THR A 133 17.18 7.82 -19.37
C THR A 133 17.88 7.61 -20.70
N ASP A 134 17.84 6.38 -21.22
CA ASP A 134 18.42 6.05 -22.50
C ASP A 134 17.59 6.55 -23.69
N ASP A 135 18.12 6.41 -24.91
CA ASP A 135 17.45 6.84 -26.14
C ASP A 135 16.10 6.16 -26.38
N ASN A 136 15.82 5.04 -25.69
CA ASN A 136 14.57 4.31 -25.75
C ASN A 136 13.61 4.68 -24.62
N GLY A 137 13.91 5.71 -23.83
CA GLY A 137 13.09 6.14 -22.71
C GLY A 137 13.20 5.25 -21.47
N ARG A 138 14.19 4.34 -21.40
CA ARG A 138 14.37 3.43 -20.26
C ARG A 138 15.27 4.06 -19.21
N GLN A 139 14.86 3.95 -17.96
CA GLN A 139 15.68 4.36 -16.84
C GLN A 139 16.90 3.45 -16.71
N GLN A 140 18.06 4.05 -16.50
CA GLN A 140 19.33 3.39 -16.26
C GLN A 140 20.00 4.04 -15.06
N LEU A 141 20.71 3.21 -14.30
CA LEU A 141 21.53 3.66 -13.18
C LEU A 141 23.01 3.46 -13.51
N SER A 142 23.83 4.39 -13.03
CA SER A 142 25.29 4.25 -13.02
C SER A 142 25.85 4.68 -11.69
N VAL A 143 26.95 4.07 -11.26
CA VAL A 143 27.59 4.41 -9.98
C VAL A 143 28.31 5.74 -10.12
N ARG A 144 28.07 6.68 -9.19
CA ARG A 144 28.86 7.91 -9.08
C ARG A 144 30.23 7.57 -8.51
N VAL A 145 31.28 7.85 -9.28
CA VAL A 145 32.67 7.69 -8.81
C VAL A 145 33.00 8.80 -7.84
N GLN A 146 33.40 8.43 -6.61
CA GLN A 146 33.77 9.37 -5.55
C GLN A 146 35.19 9.08 -5.10
N HIS A 147 36.10 10.01 -5.43
CA HIS A 147 37.54 9.80 -5.23
C HIS A 147 37.97 9.90 -3.76
N ASP A 148 37.27 10.71 -2.96
CA ASP A 148 37.56 10.95 -1.54
C ASP A 148 36.40 10.50 -0.63
N TYR A 149 35.61 9.51 -1.07
CA TYR A 149 34.52 9.01 -0.25
C TYR A 149 35.06 8.29 1.00
N LEU A 150 34.61 8.77 2.15
CA LEU A 150 34.82 8.13 3.44
C LEU A 150 33.47 7.98 4.14
N ARG A 151 33.10 6.74 4.43
CA ARG A 151 31.95 6.43 5.26
C ARG A 151 32.34 6.62 6.72
N ALA A 152 31.90 7.74 7.29
CA ALA A 152 32.13 8.06 8.70
C ALA A 152 31.48 7.03 9.64
N MET A 153 32.12 6.78 10.78
CA MET A 153 31.59 5.90 11.83
C MET A 153 30.20 6.36 12.33
N GLU A 154 29.97 7.68 12.39
CA GLU A 154 28.66 8.22 12.77
C GLU A 154 27.55 7.80 11.79
N ASN A 155 27.84 7.76 10.49
CA ASN A 155 26.88 7.33 9.48
C ASN A 155 26.60 5.83 9.60
N HIS A 156 27.64 5.04 9.90
CA HIS A 156 27.49 3.61 10.19
C HIS A 156 26.60 3.36 11.41
N THR A 157 26.84 4.05 12.53
CA THR A 157 26.02 3.93 13.74
C THR A 157 24.57 4.31 13.47
N LYS A 158 24.31 5.44 12.83
CA LYS A 158 22.95 5.88 12.45
C LYS A 158 22.24 4.88 11.55
N MET A 159 22.97 4.24 10.62
CA MET A 159 22.42 3.20 9.76
C MET A 159 21.97 1.98 10.57
N LEU A 160 22.81 1.49 11.50
CA LEU A 160 22.46 0.37 12.36
C LEU A 160 21.27 0.69 13.28
N GLU A 161 21.27 1.86 13.92
CA GLU A 161 20.16 2.32 14.77
C GLU A 161 18.84 2.37 13.99
N ARG A 162 18.85 2.93 12.78
CA ARG A 162 17.65 2.97 11.92
C ARG A 162 17.17 1.59 11.52
N MET A 163 18.09 0.66 11.26
CA MET A 163 17.74 -0.73 10.95
C MET A 163 17.11 -1.43 12.16
N GLU A 164 17.69 -1.27 13.34
CA GLU A 164 17.18 -1.85 14.58
C GLU A 164 15.77 -1.32 14.90
N VAL A 165 15.59 0.00 14.90
CA VAL A 165 14.28 0.64 15.12
C VAL A 165 13.26 0.17 14.08
N PHE A 166 13.65 0.01 12.82
CA PHE A 166 12.74 -0.48 11.78
C PHE A 166 12.29 -1.92 12.04
N ILE A 167 13.23 -2.81 12.39
CA ILE A 167 12.92 -4.22 12.70
C ILE A 167 12.01 -4.28 13.92
N GLU A 168 12.38 -3.63 15.03
CA GLU A 168 11.58 -3.64 16.26
C GLU A 168 10.14 -3.20 16.03
N LYS A 169 9.96 -2.14 15.24
CA LYS A 169 8.65 -1.57 14.93
C LYS A 169 7.77 -2.51 14.11
N HIS A 170 8.34 -3.21 13.12
CA HIS A 170 7.56 -3.97 12.13
C HIS A 170 7.59 -5.48 12.31
N LEU A 171 8.43 -6.02 13.20
CA LEU A 171 8.55 -7.46 13.44
C LEU A 171 7.29 -8.10 14.06
N SER A 172 6.46 -7.34 14.76
CA SER A 172 5.18 -7.87 15.29
C SER A 172 4.11 -8.00 14.20
N ASN A 173 4.29 -7.31 13.07
CA ASN A 173 3.37 -7.35 11.94
C ASN A 173 3.81 -8.46 10.97
N VAL A 174 3.09 -9.58 11.02
CA VAL A 174 3.32 -10.75 10.14
C VAL A 174 3.30 -10.38 8.65
N GLY A 175 2.50 -9.38 8.26
CA GLY A 175 2.45 -8.88 6.89
C GLY A 175 3.78 -8.30 6.38
N CYS A 176 4.66 -7.85 7.29
CA CYS A 176 5.96 -7.28 6.95
C CYS A 176 7.07 -8.35 6.84
N HIS A 177 6.86 -9.57 7.34
CA HIS A 177 7.87 -10.63 7.35
C HIS A 177 8.41 -10.99 5.96
N PRO A 178 7.57 -11.12 4.91
CA PRO A 178 8.05 -11.37 3.54
C PRO A 178 9.05 -10.30 3.04
N PHE A 179 8.81 -9.03 3.37
CA PHE A 179 9.71 -7.94 3.03
C PHE A 179 11.05 -8.05 3.78
N LEU A 180 11.01 -8.29 5.09
CA LEU A 180 12.22 -8.47 5.91
C LEU A 180 13.07 -9.63 5.40
N ALA A 181 12.43 -10.76 5.07
CA ALA A 181 13.12 -11.92 4.50
C ALA A 181 13.70 -11.60 3.11
N GLY A 182 12.99 -10.83 2.28
CA GLY A 182 13.47 -10.37 0.97
C GLY A 182 14.68 -9.43 1.08
N LEU A 183 14.64 -8.46 1.99
CA LEU A 183 15.77 -7.55 2.24
C LEU A 183 16.99 -8.31 2.77
N GLN A 184 16.79 -9.26 3.69
CA GLN A 184 17.87 -10.13 4.17
C GLN A 184 18.52 -10.92 3.01
N ALA A 185 17.69 -11.47 2.11
CA ALA A 185 18.19 -12.17 0.93
C ALA A 185 18.95 -11.24 -0.03
N ALA A 186 18.46 -10.03 -0.27
CA ALA A 186 19.12 -9.03 -1.11
C ALA A 186 20.51 -8.64 -0.57
N LEU A 187 20.64 -8.45 0.74
CA LEU A 187 21.92 -8.21 1.41
C LEU A 187 22.86 -9.41 1.25
N GLN A 188 22.37 -10.63 1.47
CA GLN A 188 23.14 -11.86 1.29
C GLN A 188 23.64 -12.02 -0.15
N TRP A 189 22.80 -11.73 -1.16
CA TRP A 189 23.22 -11.81 -2.55
C TRP A 189 24.35 -10.84 -2.90
N ASN A 190 24.37 -9.67 -2.25
CA ASN A 190 25.45 -8.70 -2.44
C ASN A 190 26.75 -9.15 -1.75
N LEU A 191 26.69 -9.81 -0.59
CA LEU A 191 27.87 -10.43 0.04
C LEU A 191 28.51 -11.54 -0.81
N GLU A 192 27.70 -12.24 -1.61
CA GLU A 192 28.14 -13.33 -2.49
C GLU A 192 28.67 -12.85 -3.84
N SER A 193 28.72 -11.53 -4.06
CA SER A 193 28.99 -10.94 -5.37
C SER A 193 30.02 -9.81 -5.29
N SER A 194 30.88 -9.73 -6.30
CA SER A 194 31.78 -8.58 -6.51
C SER A 194 31.09 -7.41 -7.21
N THR A 195 29.95 -7.66 -7.86
CA THR A 195 29.10 -6.63 -8.46
C THR A 195 27.85 -6.40 -7.62
N VAL A 196 27.26 -5.20 -7.71
CA VAL A 196 25.98 -4.87 -7.09
C VAL A 196 24.93 -5.82 -7.64
N VAL A 197 24.19 -6.46 -6.75
CA VAL A 197 23.04 -7.28 -7.12
C VAL A 197 21.79 -6.48 -6.82
N ALA A 198 20.97 -6.27 -7.86
CA ALA A 198 19.70 -5.59 -7.71
C ALA A 198 18.63 -6.55 -7.18
N TRP A 199 17.78 -6.02 -6.31
CA TRP A 199 16.60 -6.68 -5.79
C TRP A 199 15.38 -6.21 -6.59
N LYS A 200 14.90 -7.08 -7.48
CA LYS A 200 13.74 -6.79 -8.33
C LYS A 200 12.45 -7.06 -7.57
N LEU A 201 11.65 -6.02 -7.34
CA LEU A 201 10.51 -6.04 -6.43
C LEU A 201 9.30 -5.29 -7.03
N SER A 202 8.10 -5.84 -6.81
CA SER A 202 6.83 -5.18 -7.16
C SER A 202 6.48 -4.10 -6.14
N ASP A 203 5.95 -2.96 -6.59
CA ASP A 203 5.51 -1.86 -5.72
C ASP A 203 4.39 -2.31 -4.77
N SER A 204 3.65 -3.37 -5.13
CA SER A 204 2.64 -3.99 -4.25
C SER A 204 3.20 -4.43 -2.90
N VAL A 205 4.49 -4.77 -2.82
CA VAL A 205 5.11 -5.13 -1.55
C VAL A 205 5.13 -3.95 -0.58
N PHE A 206 5.22 -2.71 -1.05
CA PHE A 206 5.21 -1.53 -0.19
C PHE A 206 3.78 -1.04 0.09
N VAL A 207 2.89 -1.16 -0.90
CA VAL A 207 1.52 -0.61 -0.84
C VAL A 207 0.54 -1.55 -0.15
N GLU A 208 0.74 -2.86 -0.30
CA GLU A 208 -0.19 -3.89 0.22
C GLU A 208 0.33 -4.60 1.46
N SER A 209 1.66 -4.63 1.67
CA SER A 209 2.25 -5.31 2.83
C SER A 209 2.39 -4.34 4.00
N GLY A 210 1.30 -4.06 4.72
CA GLY A 210 1.31 -3.21 5.91
C GLY A 210 0.40 -1.98 5.80
N ASN A 211 0.60 -1.01 6.70
CA ASN A 211 -0.11 0.27 6.69
C ASN A 211 0.71 1.35 5.97
N SER A 212 0.14 2.55 5.77
CA SER A 212 0.83 3.68 5.13
C SER A 212 2.14 4.05 5.84
N GLU A 213 2.21 3.84 7.15
CA GLU A 213 3.40 4.04 7.95
C GLU A 213 4.52 3.04 7.59
N PHE A 214 4.20 1.78 7.31
CA PHE A 214 5.18 0.82 6.80
C PHE A 214 5.77 1.26 5.47
N THR A 215 4.94 1.70 4.52
CA THR A 215 5.36 2.20 3.21
C THR A 215 6.40 3.32 3.36
N HIS A 216 6.08 4.32 4.17
CA HIS A 216 6.96 5.47 4.42
C HIS A 216 8.28 5.06 5.10
N ASN A 217 8.20 4.27 6.19
CA ASN A 217 9.38 3.82 6.91
C ASN A 217 10.29 2.95 6.04
N THR A 218 9.71 2.17 5.14
CA THR A 218 10.47 1.28 4.26
C THR A 218 11.25 2.08 3.22
N LEU A 219 10.62 3.07 2.57
CA LEU A 219 11.33 3.98 1.67
C LEU A 219 12.45 4.74 2.39
N ALA A 220 12.17 5.25 3.60
CA ALA A 220 13.17 5.91 4.42
C ALA A 220 14.34 4.99 4.81
N LEU A 221 14.06 3.73 5.16
CA LEU A 221 15.10 2.74 5.44
C LEU A 221 15.95 2.47 4.20
N LEU A 222 15.31 2.10 3.08
CA LEU A 222 16.04 1.71 1.87
C LEU A 222 16.89 2.87 1.35
N VAL A 223 16.30 4.06 1.19
CA VAL A 223 16.99 5.20 0.56
C VAL A 223 17.85 5.97 1.54
N LEU A 224 17.35 6.31 2.73
CA LEU A 224 18.07 7.22 3.64
C LEU A 224 19.02 6.51 4.61
N ALA A 225 18.74 5.26 4.99
CA ALA A 225 19.62 4.52 5.90
C ALA A 225 20.59 3.62 5.13
N LEU A 226 20.07 2.84 4.18
CA LEU A 226 20.85 1.85 3.43
C LEU A 226 21.39 2.39 2.10
N ASN A 227 21.00 3.61 1.72
CA ASN A 227 21.43 4.30 0.51
C ASN A 227 21.19 3.49 -0.79
N PHE A 228 20.10 2.72 -0.81
CA PHE A 228 19.63 2.09 -2.03
C PHE A 228 19.21 3.15 -3.05
N SER A 229 19.47 2.85 -4.31
CA SER A 229 18.88 3.54 -5.46
C SER A 229 17.97 2.59 -6.21
N HIS A 230 17.07 3.11 -7.04
CA HIS A 230 16.16 2.27 -7.81
C HIS A 230 15.82 2.88 -9.16
N CYS A 231 15.44 2.02 -10.09
CA CYS A 231 14.84 2.42 -11.36
C CYS A 231 13.66 1.51 -11.69
N GLU A 232 12.74 2.01 -12.51
CA GLU A 232 11.65 1.19 -13.05
C GLU A 232 12.24 0.08 -13.91
N SER A 233 11.89 -1.17 -13.61
CA SER A 233 12.42 -2.31 -14.33
C SER A 233 11.89 -2.27 -15.76
N ALA A 234 12.78 -2.43 -16.75
CA ALA A 234 12.35 -2.59 -18.13
C ALA A 234 11.37 -3.77 -18.19
N SER A 235 10.13 -3.50 -18.59
CA SER A 235 9.05 -4.48 -18.58
C SER A 235 9.45 -5.67 -19.44
N ASN A 236 9.86 -6.77 -18.82
CA ASN A 236 9.82 -8.09 -19.45
C ASN A 236 8.37 -8.57 -19.41
N GLY A 237 7.44 -7.77 -19.93
CA GLY A 237 6.06 -8.18 -20.10
C GLY A 237 6.04 -9.25 -21.18
N THR A 238 5.80 -10.50 -20.80
CA THR A 238 5.39 -11.53 -21.76
C THR A 238 4.13 -11.00 -22.46
N PRO A 239 4.09 -10.92 -23.80
CA PRO A 239 2.89 -10.46 -24.50
C PRO A 239 1.72 -11.39 -24.14
N GLY A 240 0.68 -10.86 -23.48
CA GLY A 240 -0.55 -11.61 -23.18
C GLY A 240 -0.95 -11.71 -21.71
N THR A 241 -0.09 -11.37 -20.75
CA THR A 241 -0.52 -11.16 -19.36
C THR A 241 -0.82 -9.68 -19.19
N ALA A 242 -2.10 -9.34 -19.02
CA ALA A 242 -2.51 -8.00 -18.60
C ALA A 242 -1.95 -7.74 -17.20
N THR A 243 -0.70 -7.31 -17.11
CA THR A 243 -0.16 -6.72 -15.90
C THR A 243 -0.93 -5.44 -15.66
N ASP A 244 -1.60 -5.37 -14.52
CA ASP A 244 -2.26 -4.18 -14.01
C ASP A 244 -1.29 -3.00 -14.14
N SER A 245 -1.56 -2.08 -15.07
CA SER A 245 -0.61 -1.04 -15.46
C SER A 245 -0.26 -0.08 -14.31
N ARG A 246 -1.00 -0.14 -13.20
CA ARG A 246 -0.74 0.63 -11.98
C ARG A 246 0.40 0.05 -11.13
N VAL A 247 0.59 -1.27 -11.15
CA VAL A 247 1.58 -1.93 -10.28
C VAL A 247 2.90 -2.03 -11.02
N LYS A 248 3.83 -1.15 -10.65
CA LYS A 248 5.17 -1.14 -11.24
C LYS A 248 6.07 -2.16 -10.55
N THR A 249 7.12 -2.53 -11.25
CA THR A 249 8.24 -3.32 -10.71
C THR A 249 9.50 -2.47 -10.77
N ARG A 250 10.24 -2.43 -9.68
CA ARG A 250 11.47 -1.64 -9.53
C ARG A 250 12.65 -2.56 -9.25
N ASP A 251 13.79 -2.19 -9.80
CA ASP A 251 15.07 -2.83 -9.49
C ASP A 251 15.76 -1.97 -8.43
N TRP A 252 15.98 -2.51 -7.23
CA TRP A 252 16.57 -1.81 -6.09
C TRP A 252 18.04 -2.20 -5.93
N TYR A 253 18.95 -1.23 -6.01
CA TYR A 253 20.40 -1.42 -6.03
C TYR A 253 20.98 -1.00 -4.68
N LEU A 254 21.68 -1.92 -4.02
CA LEU A 254 22.41 -1.61 -2.79
C LEU A 254 23.54 -0.60 -3.06
N ASP A 255 23.84 0.25 -2.10
CA ASP A 255 24.97 1.18 -2.15
C ASP A 255 26.29 0.46 -2.52
N PRO A 256 26.95 0.81 -3.64
CA PRO A 256 28.21 0.20 -4.07
C PRO A 256 29.35 0.46 -3.09
N TYR A 257 29.23 1.51 -2.26
CA TYR A 257 30.21 1.82 -1.22
C TYR A 257 29.87 1.19 0.13
N MET A 258 28.85 0.33 0.22
CA MET A 258 28.62 -0.46 1.44
C MET A 258 29.56 -1.68 1.49
N SER A 259 30.35 -1.75 2.55
CA SER A 259 31.34 -2.82 2.74
C SER A 259 30.71 -4.13 3.19
N ASP A 260 31.44 -5.23 2.98
CA ASP A 260 31.02 -6.54 3.47
C ASP A 260 30.96 -6.59 5.00
N HIS A 261 31.75 -5.76 5.69
CA HIS A 261 31.65 -5.66 7.14
C HIS A 261 30.29 -5.10 7.54
N ASP A 262 29.91 -3.97 6.95
CA ASP A 262 28.64 -3.29 7.20
C ASP A 262 27.45 -4.19 6.88
N ILE A 263 27.44 -4.84 5.71
CA ILE A 263 26.35 -5.74 5.34
C ILE A 263 26.21 -6.86 6.39
N ARG A 264 27.33 -7.45 6.85
CA ARG A 264 27.26 -8.48 7.90
C ARG A 264 26.75 -7.93 9.23
N GLN A 265 27.07 -6.70 9.61
CA GLN A 265 26.53 -6.08 10.83
C GLN A 265 25.03 -5.86 10.72
N ILE A 266 24.54 -5.31 9.60
CA ILE A 266 23.11 -5.14 9.33
C ILE A 266 22.40 -6.50 9.36
N MET A 267 22.98 -7.52 8.72
CA MET A 267 22.41 -8.87 8.68
C MET A 267 22.25 -9.51 10.06
N ARG A 268 23.09 -9.15 11.05
CA ARG A 268 22.97 -9.65 12.44
C ARG A 268 21.76 -9.07 13.18
N LEU A 269 21.22 -7.94 12.73
CA LEU A 269 20.04 -7.32 13.33
C LEU A 269 18.75 -8.06 12.95
N PHE A 270 18.75 -8.81 11.85
CA PHE A 270 17.58 -9.57 11.43
C PHE A 270 17.23 -10.66 12.43
N PRO A 271 15.93 -10.91 12.68
CA PRO A 271 15.52 -12.07 13.44
C PRO A 271 15.95 -13.36 12.72
N ALA A 272 16.12 -14.43 13.48
CA ALA A 272 16.38 -15.75 12.91
C ALA A 272 15.27 -16.12 11.90
N SER A 273 15.62 -16.70 10.74
CA SER A 273 14.68 -16.93 9.64
C SER A 273 13.44 -17.74 10.03
N LYS A 274 13.55 -18.61 11.05
CA LYS A 274 12.41 -19.37 11.63
C LYS A 274 11.34 -18.50 12.32
N ARG A 275 11.64 -17.23 12.62
CA ARG A 275 10.72 -16.25 13.21
C ARG A 275 10.00 -15.40 12.16
N LEU A 276 10.46 -15.44 10.90
CA LEU A 276 9.85 -14.74 9.80
C LEU A 276 8.89 -15.69 9.09
N GLU A 277 7.68 -15.21 8.82
CA GLU A 277 6.64 -15.97 8.13
C GLU A 277 6.55 -15.56 6.67
N GLY A 278 6.10 -16.49 5.82
CA GLY A 278 5.96 -16.25 4.39
C GLY A 278 7.26 -16.42 3.60
N ARG A 279 7.16 -16.24 2.29
CA ARG A 279 8.31 -16.34 1.37
C ARG A 279 8.97 -14.97 1.22
N PRO A 280 10.31 -14.91 1.05
CA PRO A 280 10.99 -13.65 0.78
C PRO A 280 10.43 -13.01 -0.49
N THR A 281 10.20 -11.70 -0.45
CA THR A 281 9.72 -10.95 -1.62
C THR A 281 10.84 -10.63 -2.60
N GLY A 282 10.44 -10.44 -3.86
CA GLY A 282 11.33 -10.04 -4.95
C GLY A 282 12.28 -11.15 -5.44
N THR A 283 13.12 -10.79 -6.39
CA THR A 283 14.03 -11.72 -7.08
C THR A 283 15.40 -11.11 -7.30
N LYS A 284 16.39 -11.98 -7.52
CA LYS A 284 17.79 -11.61 -7.76
C LYS A 284 17.97 -11.15 -9.21
N LEU A 285 18.49 -9.94 -9.41
CA LEU A 285 18.90 -9.43 -10.72
C LEU A 285 20.40 -9.13 -10.71
N LEU A 286 21.17 -9.89 -11.49
CA LEU A 286 22.61 -9.68 -11.62
C LEU A 286 22.89 -8.43 -12.46
N THR A 287 23.86 -7.63 -12.03
CA THR A 287 24.28 -6.42 -12.72
C THR A 287 25.77 -6.47 -13.06
N LYS A 288 26.21 -5.52 -13.90
CA LYS A 288 27.62 -5.30 -14.24
C LYS A 288 28.26 -4.17 -13.43
N MET A 289 27.58 -3.63 -12.42
CA MET A 289 28.08 -2.51 -11.62
C MET A 289 28.99 -3.03 -10.53
N ASP A 290 30.24 -2.60 -10.48
CA ASP A 290 31.18 -3.05 -9.45
C ASP A 290 30.80 -2.51 -8.06
N ARG A 291 30.99 -3.33 -7.02
CA ARG A 291 30.94 -2.85 -5.63
C ARG A 291 32.28 -2.20 -5.30
N ALA A 292 32.27 -0.88 -5.15
CA ALA A 292 33.47 -0.08 -4.96
C ALA A 292 34.18 -0.30 -3.61
N ASN A 293 33.45 -0.71 -2.55
CA ASN A 293 33.99 -0.78 -1.19
C ASN A 293 33.87 -2.17 -0.53
N VAL A 294 33.95 -3.27 -1.30
CA VAL A 294 33.79 -4.64 -0.75
C VAL A 294 34.67 -4.87 0.49
N HIS A 295 35.91 -4.40 0.46
CA HIS A 295 36.91 -4.59 1.52
C HIS A 295 36.90 -3.52 2.63
N GLY A 296 36.00 -2.54 2.59
CA GLY A 296 35.92 -1.48 3.60
C GLY A 296 37.08 -0.48 3.55
N GLN A 297 37.70 -0.29 2.38
CA GLN A 297 38.78 0.69 2.19
C GLN A 297 38.28 2.13 2.33
N CYS A 298 37.01 2.37 2.03
CA CYS A 298 36.34 3.66 2.24
C CYS A 298 35.67 3.77 3.61
N ASP A 299 35.85 2.80 4.52
CA ASP A 299 35.29 2.87 5.87
C ASP A 299 36.25 3.64 6.79
N GLU A 300 35.71 4.56 7.60
CA GLU A 300 36.52 5.21 8.64
C GLU A 300 37.05 4.15 9.61
N SER A 301 38.37 4.14 9.81
CA SER A 301 38.98 3.21 10.76
C SER A 301 38.52 3.53 12.18
N PRO A 302 38.00 2.54 12.94
CA PRO A 302 37.61 2.76 14.32
C PRO A 302 38.83 3.23 15.11
N LYS A 303 38.68 4.33 15.86
CA LYS A 303 39.77 4.86 16.68
C LYS A 303 40.10 3.82 17.75
N PHE A 304 41.39 3.58 17.97
CA PHE A 304 41.91 2.54 18.87
C PHE A 304 41.28 2.54 20.29
N PHE A 305 40.81 3.70 20.76
CA PHE A 305 40.20 3.88 22.08
C PHE A 305 38.73 3.46 22.18
N ASP A 306 37.98 3.35 21.07
CA ASP A 306 36.57 2.93 21.09
C ASP A 306 36.42 1.42 21.38
N ARG A 307 37.49 0.63 21.23
CA ARG A 307 37.50 -0.81 21.59
C ARG A 307 37.59 -1.08 23.09
N TRP A 308 37.99 -0.10 23.91
CA TRP A 308 38.34 -0.33 25.32
C TRP A 308 37.53 0.49 26.32
N CYS A 309 36.71 1.44 25.86
CA CYS A 309 35.75 2.15 26.70
C CYS A 309 34.40 1.43 26.71
N VAL A 310 34.37 0.17 27.18
CA VAL A 310 33.15 -0.32 27.83
C VAL A 310 33.20 0.28 29.23
N LEU A 311 32.33 1.28 29.47
CA LEU A 311 32.15 1.90 30.78
C LEU A 311 31.95 0.79 31.83
N LEU A 312 32.89 0.70 32.77
CA LEU A 312 32.76 0.00 34.04
C LEU A 312 31.79 0.75 34.97
#